data_AF-A0A701YW14-F1
#
_entry.id   AF-A0A701YW14-F1
#
_cell.length_a   1.000
_cell.length_b   1.000
_cell.length_c   1.000
_cell.angle_alpha   90.00
_cell.angle_beta   90.00
_cell.angle_gamma   90.00
#
_symmetry.space_group_name_H-M   'P 1'
#
loop_
_entity.id
_entity.type
_entity.pdbx_description
1 polymer ?
#
loop_
_entity_poly.entity_id
_entity_poly.type
_entity_poly.pdbx_seq_one_letter_code
_entity_poly.pdbx_strand_id
1 'polypeptide(L)'
;MCEEIRVARIVVFFVIFLLIVIAVVSGMRFCKRKNIDFNTFTGMFEMYTQVFRFEDKIFSVLMLICIYGGALLMLITICVSFWAEGQGCTFPTQYNKY
;
A
#
# COMPACT_ATOMS: atom_id res chain seq x y z
N MET A 1 -3.17 12.19 -22.24
CA MET A 1 -4.11 11.62 -21.26
C MET A 1 -3.96 10.11 -21.06
N CYS A 2 -4.33 9.22 -21.99
CA CYS A 2 -4.27 7.77 -21.70
C CYS A 2 -2.85 7.25 -21.36
N GLU A 3 -1.82 7.72 -22.06
CA GLU A 3 -0.42 7.40 -21.74
C GLU A 3 0.04 7.99 -20.39
N GLU A 4 -0.43 9.18 -20.02
CA GLU A 4 -0.11 9.79 -18.72
C GLU A 4 -0.74 9.01 -17.57
N ILE A 5 -1.99 8.55 -17.75
CA ILE A 5 -2.67 7.69 -16.79
C ILE A 5 -1.97 6.34 -16.68
N ARG A 6 -1.51 5.77 -17.80
CA ARG A 6 -0.71 4.54 -17.82
C ARG A 6 0.58 4.69 -17.03
N VAL A 7 1.35 5.76 -17.27
CA VAL A 7 2.58 6.05 -16.54
C VAL A 7 2.29 6.30 -15.06
N ALA A 8 1.25 7.07 -14.73
CA ALA A 8 0.83 7.33 -13.35
C ALA A 8 0.50 6.03 -12.61
N ARG A 9 -0.21 5.07 -13.23
CA ARG A 9 -0.50 3.75 -12.64
C ARG A 9 0.77 2.97 -12.31
N ILE A 10 1.77 2.99 -13.21
CA ILE A 10 3.05 2.32 -13.00
C ILE A 10 3.81 2.99 -11.85
N VAL A 11 3.87 4.32 -11.82
CA VAL A 11 4.51 5.08 -10.74
C VAL A 11 3.85 4.78 -9.39
N VAL A 12 2.51 4.81 -9.32
CA VAL A 12 1.76 4.49 -8.10
C VAL A 12 2.03 3.05 -7.65
N PHE A 13 2.12 2.10 -8.58
CA PHE A 13 2.49 0.71 -8.25
C PHE A 13 3.86 0.64 -7.57
N PHE A 14 4.88 1.32 -8.11
CA PHE A 14 6.20 1.36 -7.49
C PHE A 14 6.19 2.06 -6.12
N VAL A 15 5.42 3.14 -5.97
CA VAL A 15 5.27 3.84 -4.69
C VAL A 15 4.63 2.92 -3.64
N ILE A 16 3.54 2.23 -3.98
CA ILE A 16 2.88 1.28 -3.07
C ILE A 16 3.83 0.13 -2.73
N PHE A 17 4.55 -0.41 -3.71
CA PHE A 17 5.53 -1.48 -3.50
C PHE A 17 6.62 -1.05 -2.51
N LEU A 18 7.19 0.15 -2.67
CA LEU A 18 8.18 0.69 -1.75
C LEU A 18 7.61 0.90 -0.34
N LEU A 19 6.38 1.43 -0.22
CA LEU A 19 5.71 1.59 1.07
C LEU A 19 5.52 0.24 1.78
N ILE A 20 5.13 -0.81 1.06
CA ILE A 20 4.99 -2.16 1.61
C ILE A 20 6.34 -2.69 2.11
N VAL A 21 7.40 -2.55 1.32
CA VAL A 21 8.75 -3.00 1.73
C VAL A 21 9.20 -2.27 2.99
N ILE A 22 9.01 -0.94 3.06
CA ILE A 22 9.34 -0.14 4.24
C ILE A 22 8.49 -0.54 5.45
N ALA A 23 7.19 -0.77 5.28
CA ALA A 23 6.28 -1.22 6.32
C ALA A 23 6.71 -2.59 6.89
N VAL A 24 7.03 -3.54 6.02
CA VAL A 24 7.45 -4.88 6.43
C VAL A 24 8.80 -4.83 7.16
N VAL A 25 9.80 -4.12 6.62
CA VAL A 25 11.12 -3.99 7.26
C VAL A 25 11.03 -3.27 8.61
N SER A 26 10.25 -2.18 8.69
CA SER A 26 10.06 -1.43 9.93
C SER A 26 9.26 -2.23 10.96
N GLY A 27 8.24 -2.97 10.53
CA GLY A 27 7.44 -3.88 11.35
C GLY A 27 8.29 -5.01 11.93
N MET A 28 9.10 -5.69 11.11
CA MET A 28 10.04 -6.71 11.58
C MET A 28 11.01 -6.17 12.63
N ARG A 29 11.57 -4.97 12.41
CA ARG A 29 12.45 -4.31 13.39
C ARG A 29 11.72 -3.94 14.68
N PHE A 30 10.47 -3.50 14.60
CA PHE A 30 9.66 -3.16 15.76
C PHE A 30 9.31 -4.41 16.57
N CYS A 31 8.77 -5.45 15.92
CA CYS A 31 8.43 -6.72 16.55
C CYS A 31 9.65 -7.39 17.20
N LYS A 32 10.82 -7.35 16.55
CA LYS A 32 12.07 -7.86 17.13
C LYS A 32 12.50 -7.11 18.40
N ARG A 33 12.29 -5.79 18.46
CA ARG A 33 12.60 -4.97 19.66
C ARG A 33 11.65 -5.26 20.83
N LYS A 34 10.41 -5.64 20.54
CA LYS A 34 9.34 -5.90 21.53
C LYS A 34 9.11 -7.38 21.83
N ASN A 35 9.90 -8.28 21.23
CA ASN A 35 9.77 -9.73 21.35
C ASN A 35 8.37 -10.26 20.90
N ILE A 36 7.79 -9.62 19.90
CA ILE A 36 6.49 -9.99 19.31
C ILE A 36 6.73 -10.92 18.12
N ASP A 37 5.97 -12.01 18.03
CA ASP A 37 6.03 -12.92 16.89
C ASP A 37 5.20 -12.41 15.70
N PHE A 38 5.87 -11.74 14.77
CA PHE A 38 5.26 -11.17 13.56
C PHE A 38 4.62 -12.22 12.62
N ASN A 39 5.04 -13.49 12.69
CA ASN A 39 4.52 -14.54 11.80
C ASN A 39 3.18 -15.11 12.28
N THR A 40 2.74 -14.73 13.48
CA THR A 40 1.48 -15.19 14.09
C THR A 40 0.39 -14.14 13.98
N PHE A 41 -0.86 -14.58 13.86
CA PHE A 41 -2.02 -13.68 13.84
C PHE A 41 -2.13 -12.87 15.14
N THR A 42 -1.88 -13.51 16.28
CA THR A 42 -1.83 -12.87 17.60
C THR A 42 -0.75 -11.80 17.69
N GLY A 43 0.48 -12.06 17.22
CA GLY A 43 1.55 -11.08 17.26
C GLY A 43 1.34 -9.93 16.26
N MET A 44 0.74 -10.18 15.10
CA MET A 44 0.28 -9.10 14.22
C MET A 44 -0.77 -8.22 14.89
N PHE A 45 -1.78 -8.81 15.54
CA PHE A 45 -2.81 -8.05 16.25
C PHE A 45 -2.24 -7.22 17.41
N GLU A 46 -1.27 -7.77 18.13
CA GLU A 46 -0.56 -7.07 19.20
C GLU A 46 0.24 -5.87 18.64
N MET A 47 0.98 -6.07 17.55
CA MET A 47 1.67 -4.98 16.85
C MET A 47 0.69 -3.89 16.41
N TYR A 48 -0.45 -4.27 15.81
CA TYR A 48 -1.49 -3.32 15.39
C TYR A 48 -2.08 -2.54 16.57
N THR A 49 -2.30 -3.21 17.70
CA THR A 49 -2.77 -2.56 18.92
C THR A 49 -1.77 -1.50 19.39
N GLN A 50 -0.48 -1.80 19.36
CA GLN A 50 0.58 -0.83 19.70
C GLN A 50 0.68 0.32 18.69
N VAL A 51 0.43 0.05 17.40
CA VAL A 51 0.33 1.09 16.35
C VAL A 51 -0.78 2.09 16.69
N PHE A 52 -1.99 1.62 17.00
CA PHE A 52 -3.12 2.50 17.34
C PHE A 52 -3.01 3.17 18.71
N ARG A 53 -2.24 2.58 19.64
CA ARG A 53 -1.89 3.21 20.92
C ARG A 53 -0.77 4.26 20.81
N PHE A 54 -0.16 4.42 19.64
CA PHE A 54 0.94 5.36 19.41
C PHE A 54 2.14 5.16 20.37
N GLU A 55 2.46 3.91 20.73
CA GLU A 55 3.60 3.62 21.61
C GLU A 55 4.94 4.09 21.01
N ASP A 56 5.13 3.86 19.71
CA ASP A 56 6.22 4.46 18.92
C ASP A 56 5.57 5.34 17.85
N LYS A 57 5.50 6.65 18.10
CA LYS A 57 4.80 7.60 17.23
C LYS A 57 5.29 7.55 15.79
N ILE A 58 6.58 7.35 15.56
CA ILE A 58 7.16 7.33 14.21
C ILE A 58 6.72 6.06 13.49
N PHE A 59 6.84 4.91 14.15
CA PHE A 59 6.39 3.64 13.59
C PHE A 59 4.88 3.63 13.35
N SER A 60 4.09 4.12 14.30
CA SER A 60 2.64 4.23 14.19
C SER A 60 2.21 5.08 13.00
N VAL A 61 2.78 6.28 12.85
CA VAL A 61 2.48 7.16 11.72
C VAL A 61 2.88 6.50 10.40
N LEU A 62 4.07 5.88 10.33
CA LEU A 62 4.52 5.17 9.14
C LEU A 62 3.56 4.04 8.75
N MET A 63 3.13 3.22 9.70
CA MET A 63 2.20 2.12 9.46
C MET A 63 0.82 2.63 9.01
N LEU A 64 0.31 3.68 9.64
CA LEU A 64 -0.96 4.31 9.25
C LEU A 64 -0.89 4.88 7.84
N ILE A 65 0.20 5.57 7.47
CA ILE A 65 0.42 6.07 6.11
C ILE A 65 0.50 4.91 5.11
N CYS A 66 1.22 3.85 5.43
CA CYS A 66 1.34 2.71 4.52
C CYS A 66 -0.01 2.02 4.28
N ILE A 67 -0.80 1.82 5.34
CA ILE A 67 -2.09 1.10 5.24
C ILE A 67 -3.16 2.00 4.62
N TYR A 68 -3.45 3.15 5.24
CA TYR A 68 -4.53 4.02 4.79
C TYR A 68 -4.14 4.85 3.57
N GLY A 69 -2.90 5.34 3.51
CA GLY A 69 -2.38 6.03 2.33
C GLY A 69 -2.25 5.08 1.14
N GLY A 70 -1.77 3.86 1.35
CA GLY A 70 -1.73 2.83 0.31
C GLY A 70 -3.12 2.45 -0.21
N ALA A 71 -4.09 2.23 0.68
CA ALA A 71 -5.48 1.97 0.30
C ALA A 71 -6.11 3.13 -0.47
N LEU A 72 -5.87 4.38 -0.04
CA LEU A 72 -6.35 5.58 -0.73
C LEU A 72 -5.75 5.69 -2.14
N LEU A 73 -4.44 5.49 -2.29
CA LEU A 73 -3.77 5.51 -3.59
C LEU A 73 -4.34 4.43 -4.53
N MET A 74 -4.60 3.23 -4.01
CA MET A 74 -5.24 2.17 -4.79
C MET A 74 -6.65 2.57 -5.24
N LEU A 75 -7.47 3.14 -4.35
CA LEU A 75 -8.83 3.59 -4.66
C LEU A 75 -8.81 4.68 -5.73
N ILE A 76 -7.95 5.68 -5.59
CA ILE A 76 -7.76 6.74 -6.60
C ILE A 76 -7.39 6.11 -7.94
N THR A 77 -6.46 5.17 -7.95
CA THR A 77 -6.00 4.49 -9.16
C THR A 77 -7.15 3.74 -9.85
N ILE A 78 -8.01 3.06 -9.09
CA ILE A 78 -9.19 2.36 -9.59
C ILE A 78 -10.18 3.36 -10.20
N CYS A 79 -10.52 4.43 -9.49
CA CYS A 79 -11.45 5.46 -9.99
C CYS A 79 -10.94 6.12 -11.27
N VAL A 80 -9.65 6.49 -11.31
CA VAL A 80 -9.03 7.08 -12.51
C VAL A 80 -9.02 6.08 -13.67
N SER A 81 -8.81 4.79 -13.39
CA SER A 81 -8.85 3.74 -14.41
C SER A 81 -10.25 3.59 -15.02
N PHE A 82 -11.29 3.51 -14.19
CA PHE A 82 -12.69 3.45 -14.67
C PHE A 82 -13.10 4.69 -15.44
N TRP A 83 -12.69 5.87 -14.97
CA TRP A 83 -12.97 7.13 -15.67
C TRP A 83 -12.30 7.17 -17.04
N ALA A 84 -11.05 6.70 -17.13
CA ALA A 84 -10.31 6.63 -18.39
C ALA A 84 -10.91 5.61 -19.38
N GLU A 85 -11.38 4.46 -18.90
CA GLU A 85 -12.11 3.49 -19.72
C GLU A 85 -13.39 4.10 -20.30
N GLY A 86 -14.12 4.90 -19.50
CA GLY A 86 -15.30 5.65 -19.96
C GLY A 86 -15.01 6.70 -21.04
N GLN A 87 -13.76 7.16 -21.16
CA GLN A 87 -13.32 8.07 -22.23
C GLN A 87 -12.73 7.33 -23.45
N GLY A 88 -12.75 5.99 -23.47
CA GLY A 88 -12.22 5.19 -24.56
C GLY A 88 -10.72 4.90 -24.46
N CYS A 89 -10.08 5.15 -23.31
CA CYS A 89 -8.71 4.68 -23.08
C CYS A 89 -8.71 3.16 -22.91
N THR A 90 -7.99 2.45 -23.79
CA THR A 90 -7.76 1.01 -23.64
C THR A 90 -6.43 0.78 -22.93
N PHE A 91 -6.50 0.16 -21.75
CA PHE A 91 -5.30 -0.32 -21.07
C PHE A 91 -5.11 -1.80 -21.46
N PRO A 92 -4.07 -2.16 -22.24
CA PRO A 92 -3.87 -3.54 -22.64
C PRO A 92 -3.57 -4.39 -21.41
N THR A 93 -4.56 -5.13 -20.96
CA THR A 93 -4.38 -6.29 -20.07
C THR A 93 -3.96 -7.46 -20.95
N GLN A 94 -3.29 -8.47 -20.40
CA GLN A 94 -2.87 -9.69 -21.15
C GLN A 94 -4.05 -10.40 -21.86
N TYR A 95 -5.30 -10.02 -21.55
CA TYR A 95 -6.54 -10.55 -22.14
C TYR A 95 -7.05 -9.77 -23.36
N ASN A 96 -6.48 -8.61 -23.70
CA ASN A 96 -6.94 -7.77 -24.81
C ASN A 96 -5.89 -7.68 -25.92
N LYS A 97 -5.47 -8.85 -26.43
CA LYS A 97 -4.45 -9.01 -27.49
C LYS A 97 -5.03 -9.38 -28.85
N TYR A 98 -6.35 -9.40 -29.01
CA TYR A 98 -7.02 -9.76 -30.26
C TYR A 98 -8.12 -8.76 -30.60
#